data_AF-A0A127I5E3-F1
#
_entry.id   AF-A0A127I5E3-F1
#
_cell.length_a   1.000
_cell.length_b   1.000
_cell.length_c   1.000
_cell.angle_alpha   90.00
_cell.angle_beta   90.00
_cell.angle_gamma   90.00
#
_symmetry.space_group_name_H-M   'P 1'
#
loop_
_entity.id
_entity.type
_entity.pdbx_description
1 polymer ?
#
loop_
_entity_poly.entity_id
_entity_poly.type
_entity_poly.pdbx_seq_one_letter_code
_entity_poly.pdbx_strand_id
1 'polypeptide(L)'
;MYLRKIAVGLTALVLLSSGANARSLPDLYSKQEKQLSFDSCADLFPADPIKTATVPAAMKPLALCSDHFAVLYSQTSKTPLVVVERLNAALLKDAKGEERTNQFYADPRIPKGGRAELSDYRAQHPAVDRGHQSPAADAPNANAMAQSFALSNMVPQDPTNNRKIWSKVEADVRKFALRAGGDVYVFTGPLFDPGYGTIGANKVWVPTRLFKLVYDASSKRAWAYVLPNAETRIQKPMDYETFVKSTGLRLLGDLPVLGSVGRS
;
A
#
# COMPACT_ATOMS: atom_id res chain seq x y z
N MET A 1 -61.39 31.40 24.57
CA MET A 1 -60.01 30.98 24.93
C MET A 1 -59.21 30.79 23.66
N TYR A 2 -58.50 31.83 23.21
CA TYR A 2 -57.60 31.79 22.06
C TYR A 2 -56.19 31.46 22.55
N LEU A 3 -55.67 30.28 22.21
CA LEU A 3 -54.27 29.90 22.48
C LEU A 3 -53.48 29.97 21.16
N ARG A 4 -52.75 31.08 20.98
CA ARG A 4 -51.69 31.21 19.96
C ARG A 4 -50.48 30.39 20.40
N LYS A 5 -50.11 29.36 19.63
CA LYS A 5 -48.81 28.70 19.76
C LYS A 5 -47.79 29.46 18.91
N ILE A 6 -46.81 30.07 19.57
CA ILE A 6 -45.64 30.68 18.92
C ILE A 6 -44.60 29.58 18.79
N ALA A 7 -44.27 29.18 17.56
CA ALA A 7 -43.13 28.33 17.27
C ALA A 7 -41.93 29.23 16.96
N VAL A 8 -40.94 29.21 17.86
CA VAL A 8 -39.64 29.85 17.64
C VAL A 8 -38.78 28.87 16.83
N GLY A 9 -38.59 29.17 15.54
CA GLY A 9 -37.68 28.41 14.69
C GLY A 9 -36.23 28.80 14.94
N LEU A 10 -35.44 27.92 15.57
CA LEU A 10 -33.99 28.02 15.57
C LEU A 10 -33.48 27.61 14.18
N THR A 11 -33.02 28.57 13.39
CA THR A 11 -32.33 28.29 12.13
C THR A 11 -30.88 27.97 12.45
N ALA A 12 -30.51 26.69 12.39
CA ALA A 12 -29.12 26.27 12.44
C ALA A 12 -28.45 26.68 11.12
N LEU A 13 -27.61 27.70 11.18
CA LEU A 13 -26.77 28.13 10.06
C LEU A 13 -25.68 27.07 9.85
N VAL A 14 -25.91 26.14 8.91
CA VAL A 14 -24.87 25.22 8.44
C VAL A 14 -23.89 26.04 7.62
N LEU A 15 -22.74 26.35 8.22
CA LEU A 15 -21.57 26.85 7.50
C LEU A 15 -21.05 25.73 6.60
N LEU A 16 -21.48 25.74 5.33
CA LEU A 16 -20.86 24.98 4.26
C LEU A 16 -19.44 25.54 4.07
N SER A 17 -18.43 24.83 4.58
CA SER A 17 -17.04 25.09 4.25
C SER A 17 -16.82 24.84 2.75
N SER A 18 -16.90 25.90 1.97
CA SER A 18 -16.46 25.92 0.58
C SER A 18 -14.94 25.83 0.52
N GLY A 19 -14.39 24.68 0.12
CA GLY A 19 -12.94 24.58 -0.08
C GLY A 19 -12.28 23.21 -0.26
N ALA A 20 -12.99 22.17 -0.69
CA ALA A 20 -12.34 20.99 -1.25
C ALA A 20 -12.95 20.74 -2.64
N ASN A 21 -12.25 21.18 -3.70
CA ASN A 21 -12.59 20.74 -5.04
C ASN A 21 -12.49 19.21 -5.03
N ALA A 22 -13.62 18.52 -5.09
CA ALA A 22 -13.66 17.08 -5.24
C ALA A 22 -13.00 16.75 -6.59
N ARG A 23 -11.70 16.46 -6.58
CA ARG A 23 -10.99 15.94 -7.76
C ARG A 23 -11.69 14.65 -8.15
N SER A 24 -12.00 14.50 -9.43
CA SER A 24 -12.53 13.23 -9.92
C SER A 24 -11.43 12.17 -9.78
N LEU A 25 -11.78 10.89 -9.53
CA LEU A 25 -10.79 9.82 -9.36
C LEU A 25 -9.79 9.72 -10.54
N PRO A 26 -10.19 9.93 -11.81
CA PRO A 26 -9.24 9.99 -12.92
C PRO A 26 -8.24 11.16 -12.84
N ASP A 27 -8.56 12.26 -12.17
CA ASP A 27 -7.70 13.43 -12.03
C ASP A 27 -6.63 13.27 -10.95
N LEU A 28 -6.72 12.20 -10.14
CA LEU A 28 -5.67 11.82 -9.18
C LEU A 28 -4.38 11.33 -9.86
N TYR A 29 -4.46 10.99 -11.15
CA TYR A 29 -3.32 10.46 -11.91
C TYR A 29 -3.04 11.35 -13.13
N SER A 30 -1.78 11.73 -13.28
CA SER A 30 -1.22 12.40 -14.45
C SER A 30 -1.39 11.56 -15.72
N LYS A 31 -1.10 12.16 -16.88
CA LYS A 31 -1.12 11.44 -18.17
C LYS A 31 -0.07 10.33 -18.20
N GLN A 32 1.07 10.55 -17.53
CA GLN A 32 2.19 9.63 -17.44
C GLN A 32 1.86 8.44 -16.54
N GLU A 33 1.28 8.67 -15.36
CA GLU A 33 0.85 7.60 -14.43
C GLU A 33 -0.27 6.70 -14.99
N LYS A 34 -0.91 7.10 -16.10
CA LYS A 34 -1.90 6.32 -16.84
C LYS A 34 -1.28 5.37 -17.89
N GLN A 35 0.03 5.44 -18.17
CA GLN A 35 0.67 4.66 -19.24
C GLN A 35 0.97 3.18 -18.91
N LEU A 36 0.49 2.66 -17.78
CA LEU A 36 0.67 1.26 -17.35
C LEU A 36 2.13 0.75 -17.44
N SER A 37 3.11 1.64 -17.20
CA SER A 37 4.54 1.37 -17.14
C SER A 37 5.13 2.00 -15.87
N PHE A 38 6.39 1.67 -15.55
CA PHE A 38 7.12 2.29 -14.44
C PHE A 38 7.94 3.52 -14.85
N ASP A 39 7.83 3.98 -16.10
CA ASP A 39 8.72 5.02 -16.64
C ASP A 39 8.62 6.35 -15.88
N SER A 40 7.43 6.66 -15.34
CA SER A 40 7.18 7.91 -14.59
C SER A 40 7.45 7.81 -13.09
N CYS A 41 7.89 6.66 -12.60
CA CYS A 41 8.18 6.44 -11.18
C CYS A 41 9.39 5.52 -10.97
N ALA A 42 10.33 5.53 -11.93
CA ALA A 42 11.55 4.73 -11.86
C ALA A 42 12.42 5.10 -10.65
N ASP A 43 12.35 6.35 -10.18
CA ASP A 43 13.08 6.84 -9.01
C ASP A 43 12.59 6.25 -7.67
N LEU A 44 11.43 5.59 -7.66
CA LEU A 44 10.92 4.83 -6.52
C LEU A 44 11.62 3.47 -6.34
N PHE A 45 12.43 3.06 -7.32
CA PHE A 45 13.19 1.82 -7.27
C PHE A 45 14.66 2.11 -6.96
N PRO A 46 15.35 1.22 -6.22
CA PRO A 46 16.78 1.37 -5.92
C PRO A 46 17.69 1.08 -7.13
N ALA A 47 17.14 0.52 -8.20
CA ALA A 47 17.77 0.15 -9.45
C ALA A 47 16.70 0.12 -10.55
N ASP A 48 16.97 -0.55 -11.67
CA ASP A 48 15.98 -0.77 -12.73
C ASP A 48 14.64 -1.27 -12.18
N PRO A 49 13.50 -0.70 -12.61
CA PRO A 49 12.19 -1.14 -12.16
C PRO A 49 11.91 -2.62 -12.43
N ILE A 50 11.05 -3.21 -11.60
CA ILE A 50 10.63 -4.60 -11.77
C ILE A 50 9.94 -4.76 -13.13
N LYS A 51 10.43 -5.69 -13.94
CA LYS A 51 9.86 -5.96 -15.27
C LYS A 51 8.61 -6.82 -15.14
N THR A 52 7.47 -6.38 -15.67
CA THR A 52 6.21 -7.17 -15.66
C THR A 52 6.37 -8.54 -16.31
N ALA A 53 7.29 -8.69 -17.27
CA ALA A 53 7.62 -9.94 -17.94
C ALA A 53 8.20 -11.04 -17.00
N THR A 54 8.65 -10.69 -15.79
CA THR A 54 9.09 -11.68 -14.78
C THR A 54 7.92 -12.34 -14.06
N VAL A 55 6.72 -11.79 -14.18
CA VAL A 55 5.50 -12.34 -13.62
C VAL A 55 4.85 -13.28 -14.64
N PRO A 56 4.34 -14.47 -14.24
CA PRO A 56 3.61 -15.34 -15.13
C PRO A 56 2.47 -14.61 -15.86
N ALA A 57 2.38 -14.78 -17.19
CA ALA A 57 1.35 -14.13 -18.01
C ALA A 57 -0.09 -14.40 -17.53
N ALA A 58 -0.32 -15.57 -16.90
CA ALA A 58 -1.59 -15.92 -16.28
C ALA A 58 -2.03 -14.97 -15.14
N MET A 59 -1.10 -14.21 -14.53
CA MET A 59 -1.43 -13.18 -13.53
C MET A 59 -1.87 -11.85 -14.15
N LYS A 60 -1.70 -11.70 -15.47
CA LYS A 60 -2.03 -10.47 -16.23
C LYS A 60 -1.45 -9.22 -15.57
N PRO A 61 -0.11 -9.15 -15.42
CA PRO A 61 0.56 -8.12 -14.64
C PRO A 61 0.38 -6.73 -15.23
N LEU A 62 0.22 -5.72 -14.37
CA LEU A 62 0.21 -4.30 -14.72
C LEU A 62 1.26 -3.56 -13.88
N ALA A 63 1.94 -2.58 -14.48
CA ALA A 63 2.79 -1.62 -13.76
C ALA A 63 2.01 -0.32 -13.56
N LEU A 64 1.89 0.17 -12.33
CA LEU A 64 1.11 1.36 -12.01
C LEU A 64 1.97 2.32 -11.18
N CYS A 65 2.15 3.56 -11.65
CA CYS A 65 2.85 4.61 -10.91
C CYS A 65 1.87 5.49 -10.11
N SER A 66 2.23 5.85 -8.90
CA SER A 66 1.61 6.91 -8.10
C SER A 66 2.72 7.89 -7.67
N ASP A 67 2.38 9.04 -7.11
CA ASP A 67 3.34 10.08 -6.70
C ASP A 67 4.41 9.58 -5.72
N HIS A 68 4.06 8.63 -4.85
CA HIS A 68 4.92 8.18 -3.76
C HIS A 68 5.22 6.66 -3.76
N PHE A 69 4.47 5.88 -4.53
CA PHE A 69 4.64 4.44 -4.58
C PHE A 69 4.35 3.89 -5.99
N ALA A 70 4.99 2.78 -6.33
CA ALA A 70 4.74 2.02 -7.55
C ALA A 70 4.07 0.69 -7.21
N VAL A 71 3.18 0.20 -8.06
CA VAL A 71 2.48 -1.08 -7.87
C VAL A 71 2.70 -1.99 -9.07
N LEU A 72 3.29 -3.14 -8.83
CA LEU A 72 3.18 -4.30 -9.71
C LEU A 72 1.90 -5.05 -9.34
N TYR A 73 0.87 -4.93 -10.16
CA TYR A 73 -0.48 -5.41 -9.88
C TYR A 73 -0.82 -6.68 -10.67
N SER A 74 -1.67 -7.55 -10.10
CA SER A 74 -2.19 -8.74 -10.79
C SER A 74 -3.70 -8.62 -10.99
N GLN A 75 -4.14 -8.61 -12.24
CA GLN A 75 -5.58 -8.61 -12.55
C GLN A 75 -6.25 -9.95 -12.19
N THR A 76 -5.47 -11.02 -12.08
CA THR A 76 -5.99 -12.35 -11.70
C THR A 76 -6.31 -12.41 -10.21
N SER A 77 -5.37 -12.01 -9.36
CA SER A 77 -5.57 -11.99 -7.90
C SER A 77 -6.37 -10.78 -7.43
N LYS A 78 -6.42 -9.72 -8.24
CA LYS A 78 -7.03 -8.41 -7.94
C LYS A 78 -6.37 -7.69 -6.76
N THR A 79 -5.10 -7.99 -6.56
CA THR A 79 -4.24 -7.44 -5.51
C THR A 79 -2.92 -6.95 -6.12
N PRO A 80 -2.17 -6.08 -5.43
CA PRO A 80 -0.76 -5.92 -5.74
C PRO A 80 -0.02 -7.25 -5.58
N LEU A 81 1.04 -7.45 -6.36
CA LEU A 81 2.06 -8.47 -6.16
C LEU A 81 3.24 -7.89 -5.38
N VAL A 82 3.63 -6.67 -5.73
CA VAL A 82 4.66 -5.88 -5.04
C VAL A 82 4.26 -4.41 -5.13
N VAL A 83 4.35 -3.71 -4.00
CA VAL A 83 4.30 -2.24 -3.93
C VAL A 83 5.67 -1.76 -3.47
N VAL A 84 6.21 -0.75 -4.15
CA VAL A 84 7.52 -0.18 -3.88
C VAL A 84 7.36 1.28 -3.50
N GLU A 85 7.98 1.70 -2.40
CA GLU A 85 8.03 3.09 -1.95
C GLU A 85 9.47 3.48 -1.60
N ARG A 86 9.79 4.76 -1.80
CA ARG A 86 11.07 5.36 -1.39
C ARG A 86 10.81 6.29 -0.21
N LEU A 87 11.42 5.97 0.93
CA LEU A 87 11.31 6.73 2.16
C LEU A 87 12.64 7.41 2.48
N ASN A 88 12.58 8.64 2.97
CA ASN A 88 13.70 9.31 3.61
C ASN A 88 13.19 10.31 4.65
N ALA A 89 14.11 10.90 5.41
CA ALA A 89 13.76 11.81 6.49
C ALA A 89 13.01 13.07 6.02
N ALA A 90 13.20 13.53 4.78
CA ALA A 90 12.47 14.69 4.24
C ALA A 90 11.02 14.31 3.91
N LEU A 91 10.82 13.25 3.13
CA LEU A 91 9.49 12.75 2.75
C LEU A 91 8.63 12.41 3.97
N LEU A 92 9.23 11.79 5.00
CA LEU A 92 8.51 11.46 6.23
C LEU A 92 8.21 12.67 7.12
N LYS A 93 8.94 13.78 6.97
CA LYS A 93 8.59 15.06 7.61
C LYS A 93 7.44 15.73 6.88
N ASP A 94 7.43 15.68 5.54
CA ASP A 94 6.33 16.22 4.74
C ASP A 94 5.03 15.44 4.99
N ALA A 95 5.11 14.11 5.13
CA ALA A 95 3.96 13.28 5.47
C ALA A 95 3.37 13.58 6.87
N LYS A 96 4.13 14.24 7.75
CA LYS A 96 3.70 14.51 9.12
C LYS A 96 2.63 15.61 9.13
N GLY A 97 1.39 15.20 9.40
CA GLY A 97 0.26 16.12 9.55
C GLY A 97 -0.70 16.12 8.36
N GLU A 98 -0.39 15.35 7.31
CA GLU A 98 -1.31 15.12 6.20
C GLU A 98 -2.61 14.46 6.67
N GLU A 99 -3.74 15.03 6.27
CA GLU A 99 -5.06 14.56 6.68
C GLU A 99 -5.42 13.27 5.91
N ARG A 100 -5.76 12.22 6.65
CA ARG A 100 -6.20 10.95 6.07
C ARG A 100 -7.58 11.11 5.43
N THR A 101 -7.68 10.87 4.12
CA THR A 101 -8.97 10.94 3.42
C THR A 101 -9.93 9.81 3.83
N ASN A 102 -9.41 8.60 4.05
CA ASN A 102 -10.20 7.37 4.25
C ASN A 102 -11.20 7.06 3.11
N GLN A 103 -10.96 7.65 1.92
CA GLN A 103 -11.80 7.48 0.73
C GLN A 103 -11.23 6.40 -0.18
N PHE A 104 -11.56 5.14 0.12
CA PHE A 104 -11.17 4.01 -0.72
C PHE A 104 -11.92 4.03 -2.05
N TYR A 105 -11.23 3.65 -3.14
CA TYR A 105 -11.83 3.58 -4.48
C TYR A 105 -11.23 2.46 -5.33
N ALA A 106 -12.01 1.95 -6.28
CA ALA A 106 -11.51 1.05 -7.30
C ALA A 106 -10.64 1.83 -8.30
N ASP A 107 -9.40 1.40 -8.49
CA ASP A 107 -8.42 2.12 -9.32
C ASP A 107 -8.97 2.32 -10.75
N PRO A 108 -9.13 3.57 -11.23
CA PRO A 108 -9.71 3.85 -12.54
C PRO A 108 -8.82 3.44 -13.71
N ARG A 109 -7.54 3.14 -13.47
CA ARG A 109 -6.59 2.70 -14.50
C ARG A 109 -6.74 1.23 -14.85
N ILE A 110 -7.45 0.46 -14.03
CA ILE A 110 -7.62 -0.98 -14.18
C ILE A 110 -9.03 -1.28 -14.71
N PRO A 111 -9.19 -2.14 -15.73
CA PRO A 111 -10.51 -2.54 -16.21
C PRO A 111 -11.34 -3.21 -15.10
N LYS A 112 -12.67 -3.03 -15.13
CA LYS A 112 -13.59 -3.55 -14.11
C LYS A 112 -13.42 -5.05 -13.82
N GLY A 113 -13.21 -5.88 -14.84
CA GLY A 113 -13.01 -7.33 -14.68
C GLY A 113 -11.64 -7.72 -14.10
N GLY A 114 -10.69 -6.79 -14.08
CA GLY A 114 -9.34 -6.99 -13.58
C GLY A 114 -9.05 -6.33 -12.23
N ARG A 115 -10.04 -5.70 -11.59
CA ARG A 115 -9.82 -4.96 -10.32
C ARG A 115 -10.73 -5.43 -9.19
N ALA A 116 -10.32 -5.14 -7.97
CA ALA A 116 -11.20 -5.23 -6.81
C ALA A 116 -12.18 -4.06 -6.79
N GLU A 117 -13.37 -4.31 -6.26
CA GLU A 117 -14.40 -3.31 -6.02
C GLU A 117 -14.67 -3.19 -4.50
N LEU A 118 -15.20 -2.04 -4.06
CA LEU A 118 -15.51 -1.85 -2.63
C LEU A 118 -16.52 -2.88 -2.12
N SER A 119 -17.41 -3.38 -2.98
CA SER A 119 -18.37 -4.43 -2.65
C SER A 119 -17.71 -5.75 -2.27
N ASP A 120 -16.51 -6.04 -2.76
CA ASP A 120 -15.82 -7.30 -2.45
C ASP A 120 -15.37 -7.38 -0.99
N TYR A 121 -15.13 -6.22 -0.36
CA TYR A 121 -14.69 -6.12 1.03
C TYR A 121 -15.85 -5.95 2.02
N ARG A 122 -17.08 -5.70 1.54
CA ARG A 122 -18.25 -5.50 2.41
C ARG A 122 -18.79 -6.84 2.89
N ALA A 123 -19.24 -6.88 4.15
CA ALA A 123 -19.96 -7.99 4.76
C ALA A 123 -19.28 -9.38 4.59
N GLN A 124 -17.93 -9.41 4.63
CA GLN A 124 -17.18 -10.66 4.60
C GLN A 124 -17.25 -11.36 5.96
N HIS A 125 -17.29 -12.69 5.94
CA HIS A 125 -17.27 -13.55 7.12
C HIS A 125 -16.25 -14.68 6.92
N PRO A 126 -15.10 -14.67 7.62
CA PRO A 126 -14.67 -13.66 8.59
C PRO A 126 -14.45 -12.28 7.95
N ALA A 127 -14.55 -11.23 8.77
CA ALA A 127 -14.33 -9.86 8.33
C ALA A 127 -12.85 -9.63 8.00
N VAL A 128 -12.59 -8.82 6.98
CA VAL A 128 -11.25 -8.43 6.54
C VAL A 128 -11.15 -6.92 6.39
N ASP A 129 -9.97 -6.39 6.63
CA ASP A 129 -9.64 -5.00 6.35
C ASP A 129 -9.11 -4.82 4.92
N ARG A 130 -9.16 -3.58 4.43
CA ARG A 130 -8.42 -3.13 3.25
C ARG A 130 -7.00 -2.74 3.69
N GLY A 131 -6.11 -3.72 3.68
CA GLY A 131 -4.73 -3.60 4.17
C GLY A 131 -3.83 -2.88 3.17
N HIS A 132 -3.31 -1.71 3.56
CA HIS A 132 -2.40 -0.92 2.72
C HIS A 132 -1.07 -1.66 2.52
N GLN A 133 -0.48 -1.56 1.33
CA GLN A 133 0.90 -2.03 1.10
C GLN A 133 1.90 -0.88 1.18
N SER A 134 1.64 0.25 0.53
CA SER A 134 2.22 1.56 0.87
C SER A 134 1.28 2.27 1.87
N PRO A 135 1.70 2.52 3.12
CA PRO A 135 0.82 3.07 4.15
C PRO A 135 0.46 4.53 3.86
N ALA A 136 -0.79 4.90 4.11
CA ALA A 136 -1.23 6.29 4.02
C ALA A 136 -0.42 7.25 4.92
N ALA A 137 0.16 6.76 6.03
CA ALA A 137 1.00 7.56 6.93
C ALA A 137 2.38 7.92 6.35
N ASP A 138 2.73 7.36 5.19
CA ASP A 138 4.00 7.58 4.50
C ASP A 138 3.82 8.61 3.37
N ALA A 139 2.57 8.98 3.03
CA ALA A 139 2.26 9.87 1.93
C ALA A 139 2.66 11.34 2.22
N PRO A 140 3.55 11.95 1.40
CA PRO A 140 4.14 13.26 1.69
C PRO A 140 3.25 14.46 1.34
N ASN A 141 2.09 14.24 0.73
CA ASN A 141 1.15 15.31 0.36
C ASN A 141 -0.26 14.75 0.13
N ALA A 142 -1.25 15.63 0.03
CA ALA A 142 -2.65 15.28 -0.14
C ALA A 142 -2.96 14.42 -1.38
N ASN A 143 -2.23 14.57 -2.49
CA ASN A 143 -2.47 13.78 -3.70
C ASN A 143 -1.96 12.34 -3.51
N ALA A 144 -0.72 12.18 -3.03
CA ALA A 144 -0.17 10.87 -2.66
C ALA A 144 -1.02 10.19 -1.57
N MET A 145 -1.54 10.95 -0.62
CA MET A 145 -2.45 10.47 0.42
C MET A 145 -3.71 9.89 -0.20
N ALA A 146 -4.37 10.64 -1.10
CA ALA A 146 -5.54 10.14 -1.81
C ALA A 146 -5.21 8.89 -2.65
N GLN A 147 -4.11 8.90 -3.40
CA GLN A 147 -3.67 7.76 -4.22
C GLN A 147 -3.45 6.48 -3.40
N SER A 148 -2.97 6.61 -2.15
CA SER A 148 -2.73 5.47 -1.26
C SER A 148 -4.00 4.65 -0.93
N PHE A 149 -5.20 5.23 -1.08
CA PHE A 149 -6.48 4.56 -0.82
C PHE A 149 -7.05 3.80 -2.04
N ALA A 150 -6.35 3.79 -3.18
CA ALA A 150 -6.72 2.95 -4.31
C ALA A 150 -6.70 1.47 -3.93
N LEU A 151 -7.71 0.70 -4.35
CA LEU A 151 -7.76 -0.75 -4.08
C LEU A 151 -6.63 -1.54 -4.78
N SER A 152 -5.91 -0.93 -5.73
CA SER A 152 -4.68 -1.48 -6.30
C SER A 152 -3.53 -1.54 -5.29
N ASN A 153 -3.59 -0.76 -4.21
CA ASN A 153 -2.66 -0.77 -3.07
C ASN A 153 -3.19 -1.60 -1.88
N MET A 154 -4.27 -2.38 -2.07
CA MET A 154 -4.94 -3.10 -0.98
C MET A 154 -4.87 -4.61 -1.13
N VAL A 155 -4.80 -5.29 0.01
CA VAL A 155 -5.07 -6.72 0.13
C VAL A 155 -6.15 -6.98 1.20
N PRO A 156 -6.90 -8.09 1.10
CA PRO A 156 -7.71 -8.59 2.22
C PRO A 156 -6.82 -8.98 3.39
N GLN A 157 -6.78 -8.14 4.43
CA GLN A 157 -5.90 -8.35 5.57
C GLN A 157 -6.71 -8.69 6.82
N ASP A 158 -6.23 -9.64 7.61
CA ASP A 158 -6.78 -9.94 8.93
C ASP A 158 -6.80 -8.66 9.80
N PRO A 159 -7.92 -8.32 10.45
CA PRO A 159 -8.01 -7.08 11.23
C PRO A 159 -7.01 -6.98 12.39
N THR A 160 -6.69 -8.09 13.06
CA THR A 160 -5.70 -8.09 14.16
C THR A 160 -4.29 -7.87 13.59
N ASN A 161 -3.98 -8.51 12.47
CA ASN A 161 -2.75 -8.31 11.74
C ASN A 161 -2.60 -6.84 11.30
N ASN A 162 -3.56 -6.31 10.54
CA ASN A 162 -3.52 -4.95 9.99
C ASN A 162 -3.37 -3.88 11.09
N ARG A 163 -4.29 -3.89 12.07
CA ARG A 163 -4.44 -2.78 13.02
C ARG A 163 -3.39 -2.75 14.11
N LYS A 164 -2.72 -3.89 14.39
CA LYS A 164 -1.76 -4.02 15.49
C LYS A 164 -0.37 -4.43 15.00
N ILE A 165 -0.27 -5.61 14.42
CA ILE A 165 1.01 -6.26 14.14
C ILE A 165 1.71 -5.55 12.97
N TRP A 166 1.02 -5.41 11.85
CA TRP A 166 1.53 -4.78 10.64
C TRP A 166 1.77 -3.28 10.84
N SER A 167 0.84 -2.59 11.49
CA SER A 167 1.00 -1.18 11.91
C SER A 167 2.28 -0.94 12.73
N LYS A 168 2.66 -1.88 13.61
CA LYS A 168 3.93 -1.82 14.35
C LYS A 168 5.15 -2.00 13.44
N VAL A 169 5.09 -2.93 12.47
CA VAL A 169 6.16 -3.12 11.47
C VAL A 169 6.35 -1.84 10.65
N GLU A 170 5.26 -1.25 10.14
CA GLU A 170 5.29 0.01 9.40
C GLU A 170 5.90 1.15 10.24
N ALA A 171 5.50 1.26 11.51
CA ALA A 171 6.05 2.27 12.42
C ALA A 171 7.55 2.09 12.67
N ASP A 172 8.04 0.85 12.76
CA ASP A 172 9.47 0.57 12.93
C ASP A 172 10.28 0.91 11.68
N VAL A 173 9.74 0.62 10.49
CA VAL A 173 10.36 0.99 9.21
C VAL A 173 10.44 2.52 9.05
N ARG A 174 9.36 3.25 9.32
CA ARG A 174 9.38 4.72 9.35
C ARG A 174 10.41 5.27 10.33
N LYS A 175 10.46 4.72 11.55
CA LYS A 175 11.45 5.12 12.57
C LYS A 175 12.87 4.90 12.06
N PHE A 176 13.15 3.80 11.37
CA PHE A 176 14.45 3.56 10.77
C PHE A 176 14.75 4.61 9.69
N ALA A 177 13.85 4.80 8.72
CA ALA A 177 14.04 5.72 7.60
C ALA A 177 14.24 7.18 8.03
N LEU A 178 13.63 7.62 9.14
CA LEU A 178 13.88 8.94 9.74
C LEU A 178 15.33 9.16 10.21
N ARG A 179 16.08 8.08 10.49
CA ARG A 179 17.48 8.12 10.96
C ARG A 179 18.49 7.65 9.91
N ALA A 180 18.03 7.15 8.77
CA ALA A 180 18.90 6.67 7.71
C ALA A 180 19.68 7.85 7.09
N GLY A 181 20.89 7.57 6.59
CA GLY A 181 21.74 8.58 5.95
C GLY A 181 21.32 8.94 4.53
N GLY A 182 20.30 8.27 3.98
CA GLY A 182 19.82 8.46 2.61
C GLY A 182 18.49 7.73 2.39
N ASP A 183 18.25 7.36 1.14
CA ASP A 183 17.01 6.70 0.75
C ASP A 183 16.91 5.27 1.28
N VAL A 184 15.71 4.95 1.77
CA VAL A 184 15.30 3.62 2.19
C VAL A 184 14.20 3.15 1.25
N TYR A 185 14.47 2.08 0.52
CA TYR A 185 13.52 1.48 -0.42
C TYR A 185 12.78 0.34 0.27
N VAL A 186 11.45 0.37 0.19
CA VAL A 186 10.59 -0.59 0.87
C VAL A 186 9.72 -1.29 -0.16
N PHE A 187 9.79 -2.61 -0.18
CA PHE A 187 8.98 -3.48 -1.02
C PHE A 187 8.00 -4.22 -0.12
N THR A 188 6.71 -4.12 -0.43
CA THR A 188 5.62 -4.71 0.36
C THR A 188 4.72 -5.53 -0.54
N GLY A 189 4.29 -6.70 -0.10
CA GLY A 189 3.33 -7.47 -0.90
C GLY A 189 2.80 -8.73 -0.23
N PRO A 190 1.79 -9.35 -0.86
CA PRO A 190 1.25 -10.63 -0.45
C PRO A 190 2.10 -11.82 -0.90
N LEU A 191 2.01 -12.91 -0.14
CA LEU A 191 2.36 -14.27 -0.57
C LEU A 191 1.09 -15.13 -0.52
N PHE A 192 0.91 -15.97 -1.54
CA PHE A 192 -0.25 -16.84 -1.71
C PHE A 192 0.20 -18.30 -1.72
N ASP A 193 0.38 -18.87 -0.53
CA ASP A 193 0.69 -20.30 -0.40
C ASP A 193 -0.53 -21.16 -0.78
N PRO A 194 -0.34 -22.46 -1.14
CA PRO A 194 -1.45 -23.35 -1.43
C PRO A 194 -2.53 -23.33 -0.34
N GLY A 195 -3.79 -23.17 -0.73
CA GLY A 195 -4.92 -23.04 0.19
C GLY A 195 -5.34 -21.59 0.49
N TYR A 196 -4.80 -20.58 -0.21
CA TYR A 196 -5.30 -19.21 -0.12
C TYR A 196 -6.80 -19.12 -0.48
N GLY A 197 -7.50 -18.21 0.19
CA GLY A 197 -8.93 -17.96 -0.02
C GLY A 197 -9.21 -16.82 -0.99
N THR A 198 -10.49 -16.53 -1.24
CA THR A 198 -10.93 -15.35 -1.99
C THR A 198 -12.14 -14.70 -1.33
N ILE A 199 -12.26 -13.37 -1.43
CA ILE A 199 -13.44 -12.61 -0.99
C ILE A 199 -14.22 -12.04 -2.18
N GLY A 200 -15.50 -11.72 -1.92
CA GLY A 200 -16.33 -10.97 -2.85
C GLY A 200 -16.74 -11.70 -4.12
N ALA A 201 -17.58 -11.04 -4.91
CA ALA A 201 -18.05 -11.56 -6.20
C ALA A 201 -16.91 -11.60 -7.23
N ASN A 202 -15.96 -10.67 -7.13
CA ASN A 202 -14.82 -10.62 -8.04
C ASN A 202 -13.70 -11.59 -7.64
N LYS A 203 -13.83 -12.36 -6.55
CA LYS A 203 -12.82 -13.34 -6.11
C LYS A 203 -11.44 -12.70 -5.89
N VAL A 204 -11.39 -11.64 -5.10
CA VAL A 204 -10.12 -11.01 -4.70
C VAL A 204 -9.36 -11.97 -3.79
N TRP A 205 -8.10 -12.28 -4.10
CA TRP A 205 -7.34 -13.27 -3.34
C TRP A 205 -6.99 -12.76 -1.95
N VAL A 206 -7.09 -13.65 -0.96
CA VAL A 206 -6.68 -13.39 0.43
C VAL A 206 -5.28 -13.95 0.62
N PRO A 207 -4.26 -13.12 0.92
CA PRO A 207 -2.92 -13.62 1.17
C PRO A 207 -2.86 -14.53 2.39
N THR A 208 -2.01 -15.56 2.33
CA THR A 208 -1.66 -16.39 3.50
C THR A 208 -0.62 -15.70 4.37
N ARG A 209 0.28 -14.93 3.75
CA ARG A 209 1.35 -14.16 4.42
C ARG A 209 1.54 -12.82 3.72
N LEU A 210 2.15 -11.89 4.45
CA LEU A 210 2.60 -10.60 3.93
C LEU A 210 4.12 -10.49 4.13
N PHE A 211 4.78 -9.84 3.19
CA PHE A 211 6.20 -9.49 3.33
C PHE A 211 6.41 -7.97 3.29
N LYS A 212 7.44 -7.51 4.01
CA LYS A 212 8.00 -6.16 3.87
C LYS A 212 9.51 -6.26 3.88
N LEU A 213 10.12 -6.05 2.71
CA LEU A 213 11.57 -6.01 2.50
C LEU A 213 12.02 -4.55 2.52
N VAL A 214 13.08 -4.28 3.27
CA VAL A 214 13.66 -2.94 3.42
C VAL A 214 15.10 -2.98 2.94
N TYR A 215 15.50 -2.01 2.12
CA TYR A 215 16.86 -1.79 1.67
C TYR A 215 17.29 -0.36 1.97
N ASP A 216 18.31 -0.21 2.82
CA ASP A 216 18.95 1.08 3.09
C ASP A 216 20.09 1.28 2.09
N ALA A 217 19.90 2.22 1.15
CA ALA A 217 20.88 2.48 0.09
C ALA A 217 22.19 3.05 0.64
N SER A 218 22.16 3.75 1.79
CA SER A 218 23.34 4.37 2.37
C SER A 218 24.30 3.35 2.98
N SER A 219 23.76 2.36 3.70
CA SER A 219 24.56 1.29 4.33
C SER A 219 24.61 0.00 3.51
N LYS A 220 23.85 -0.09 2.41
CA LYS A 220 23.69 -1.29 1.57
C LYS A 220 23.22 -2.49 2.38
N ARG A 221 22.37 -2.27 3.40
CA ARG A 221 21.81 -3.31 4.25
C ARG A 221 20.38 -3.63 3.85
N ALA A 222 20.03 -4.90 3.89
CA ALA A 222 18.68 -5.36 3.60
C ALA A 222 18.16 -6.33 4.66
N TRP A 223 16.88 -6.22 4.98
CA TRP A 223 16.19 -7.15 5.86
C TRP A 223 14.71 -7.23 5.51
N ALA A 224 14.07 -8.33 5.88
CA ALA A 224 12.65 -8.53 5.59
C ALA A 224 11.87 -9.06 6.79
N TYR A 225 10.60 -8.68 6.83
CA TYR A 225 9.57 -9.37 7.60
C TYR A 225 8.75 -10.25 6.66
N VAL A 226 8.44 -11.46 7.08
CA VAL A 226 7.45 -12.34 6.44
C VAL A 226 6.55 -12.86 7.54
N LEU A 227 5.30 -12.42 7.57
CA LEU A 227 4.36 -12.70 8.66
C LEU A 227 3.07 -13.32 8.12
N PRO A 228 2.45 -14.27 8.83
CA PRO A 228 1.09 -14.74 8.55
C PRO A 228 0.09 -13.58 8.45
N ASN A 229 -0.86 -13.66 7.52
CA ASN A 229 -2.01 -12.78 7.45
C ASN A 229 -3.07 -13.21 8.48
N ALA A 230 -2.67 -13.16 9.76
CA ALA A 230 -3.44 -13.57 10.92
C ALA A 230 -2.85 -12.93 12.17
N GLU A 231 -3.48 -13.15 13.32
CA GLU A 231 -2.84 -12.90 14.60
C GLU A 231 -1.54 -13.72 14.70
N THR A 232 -0.45 -13.03 14.98
CA THR A 232 0.90 -13.59 15.04
C THR A 232 1.81 -12.71 15.91
N ARG A 233 3.06 -13.12 16.10
CA ARG A 233 4.09 -12.32 16.77
C ARG A 233 5.09 -11.81 15.74
N ILE A 234 5.51 -10.55 15.90
CA ILE A 234 6.60 -10.00 15.11
C ILE A 234 7.88 -10.74 15.51
N GLN A 235 8.44 -11.49 14.58
CA GLN A 235 9.73 -12.15 14.75
C GLN A 235 10.88 -11.19 14.39
N LYS A 236 12.12 -11.59 14.72
CA LYS A 236 13.31 -10.88 14.24
C LYS A 236 13.27 -10.85 12.70
N PRO A 237 13.57 -9.70 12.06
CA PRO A 237 13.63 -9.67 10.61
C PRO A 237 14.73 -10.61 10.10
N MET A 238 14.46 -11.26 8.97
CA MET A 238 15.41 -12.12 8.29
C MET A 238 16.34 -11.31 7.39
N ASP A 239 17.52 -11.86 7.07
CA ASP A 239 18.38 -11.30 6.04
C ASP A 239 17.80 -11.53 4.62
N TYR A 240 18.38 -10.85 3.65
CA TYR A 240 17.91 -10.89 2.26
C TYR A 240 18.03 -12.28 1.64
N GLU A 241 19.11 -13.02 1.93
CA GLU A 241 19.29 -14.37 1.40
C GLU A 241 18.19 -15.32 1.89
N THR A 242 17.85 -15.26 3.18
CA THR A 242 16.75 -16.03 3.76
C THR A 242 15.39 -15.62 3.17
N PHE A 243 15.19 -14.31 2.92
CA PHE A 243 13.99 -13.82 2.23
C PHE A 243 13.88 -14.42 0.82
N VAL A 244 14.95 -14.36 0.01
CA VAL A 244 14.97 -14.93 -1.34
C VAL A 244 14.70 -16.44 -1.30
N LYS A 245 15.35 -17.16 -0.38
CA LYS A 245 15.18 -18.62 -0.24
C LYS A 245 13.75 -19.00 0.17
N SER A 246 13.11 -18.23 1.04
CA SER A 246 11.78 -18.54 1.58
C SER A 246 10.62 -18.08 0.72
N THR A 247 10.83 -17.11 -0.18
CA THR A 247 9.77 -16.51 -1.00
C THR A 247 9.98 -16.69 -2.51
N GLY A 248 11.22 -16.94 -2.95
CA GLY A 248 11.62 -16.93 -4.36
C GLY A 248 11.78 -15.52 -4.95
N LEU A 249 11.53 -14.45 -4.19
CA LEU A 249 11.49 -13.09 -4.70
C LEU A 249 12.88 -12.42 -4.68
N ARG A 250 13.48 -12.21 -5.86
CA ARG A 250 14.77 -11.49 -6.03
C ARG A 250 14.57 -10.00 -6.32
N LEU A 251 13.93 -9.28 -5.39
CA LEU A 251 13.49 -7.89 -5.61
C LEU A 251 14.62 -6.83 -5.67
N LEU A 252 15.82 -7.14 -5.17
CA LEU A 252 16.97 -6.23 -5.23
C LEU A 252 17.88 -6.52 -6.43
N GLY A 253 17.59 -7.54 -7.24
CA GLY A 253 18.42 -7.94 -8.38
C GLY A 253 19.87 -8.16 -7.95
N ASP A 254 20.79 -7.45 -8.62
CA ASP A 254 22.24 -7.52 -8.39
C ASP A 254 22.76 -6.40 -7.47
N LEU A 255 21.87 -5.68 -6.77
CA LEU A 255 22.28 -4.65 -5.82
C LEU A 255 23.15 -5.26 -4.70
N PRO A 256 24.22 -4.55 -4.28
CA PRO A 256 25.06 -5.03 -3.20
C PRO A 256 24.29 -5.06 -1.87
N VAL A 257 24.27 -6.21 -1.21
CA VAL A 257 23.74 -6.37 0.15
C VAL A 257 24.89 -6.75 1.07
N LEU A 258 25.36 -5.78 1.86
CA LEU A 258 26.52 -5.92 2.76
C LEU A 258 26.14 -6.39 4.17
N GLY A 259 24.86 -6.55 4.46
CA GLY A 259 24.39 -7.07 5.75
C GLY A 259 22.89 -6.91 5.98
N SER A 260 22.46 -7.20 7.20
CA SER A 260 21.06 -7.10 7.67
C SER A 260 20.97 -6.24 8.93
N VAL A 261 19.75 -5.84 9.34
CA VAL A 261 19.52 -5.10 10.58
C VAL A 261 19.99 -5.91 11.80
N GLY A 262 20.85 -5.30 12.63
CA GLY A 262 21.33 -5.90 13.87
C GLY A 262 22.46 -6.94 13.76
N ARG A 263 23.21 -6.97 12.65
CA ARG A 263 24.58 -7.53 12.61
C ARG A 263 25.55 -6.47 12.11
N SER A 264 26.59 -6.22 12.89
CA SER A 264 27.89 -5.67 12.49
C SER A 264 28.82 -6.84 12.20
#